data_AF-A0A842T1I0-F1
#
_entry.id   AF-A0A842T1I0-F1
#
_cell.length_a   1.000
_cell.length_b   1.000
_cell.length_c   1.000
_cell.angle_alpha   90.00
_cell.angle_beta   90.00
_cell.angle_gamma   90.00
#
_symmetry.space_group_name_H-M   'P 1'
#
loop_
_entity.id
_entity.type
_entity.pdbx_description
1 polymer ?
#
loop_
_entity_poly.entity_id
_entity_poly.type
_entity_poly.pdbx_seq_one_letter_code
_entity_poly.pdbx_strand_id
1 'polypeptide(L)'
;MMGTDFIARHGSMALNNCGFASTKDIDIKYSKAFEFVMDALMLGVGVGFDTRGAGKIIVKQPQEGHFTFVIPDSREGWVEALKLILEAYFIGQQIPQYDFSEIRPAGSPIRGFGGIASGPGPLKEMLEDIQKVLDKKIGKSISSVDIVDIMNLIGKCVVAGNVRRSAEIALGDPTDFDFVTCKQDKDKLYHHRWASNNSIFAKKGLDYSFIAEQIAVNGEPGIFWLENARSFSRMKDKPDFKDKKAAGVNPCGEQTLESFELCCLVETYPSRHISYEEFEETLKYAYLYAKSVTLINTHWKETNAVMLKNRRMGISQTGIIEAFVKHGRHRVLEWCDRGYNYLKKVDEEYSDWLCIPNSIKLTTVKPSGTVSLLPGVSSGIHYPHSRYYIRRIRVSKNSDLIKPLREAGYHIEDDKYSKNSVVVEFPVKEEHFDRGKEDVSIWEQAENAAAYQKYWSDNQVSITITFTPEEADQIEHVLECFEDKLKAVSFLPVKEHGYEQAPYEKISKEKYEEMHSRLKPLNLSSTADRAIGEKYCDSDSCEVNY
;
A
#
# COMPACT_ATOMS: atom_id res chain seq x y z
N MET A 1 1.99 10.51 -14.65
CA MET A 1 3.16 10.18 -13.81
C MET A 1 4.29 9.62 -14.66
N MET A 2 4.27 8.34 -15.07
CA MET A 2 5.32 7.86 -15.98
C MET A 2 5.28 8.64 -17.32
N GLY A 3 6.45 9.03 -17.81
CA GLY A 3 6.59 9.78 -19.07
C GLY A 3 6.14 11.25 -19.04
N THR A 4 5.76 11.78 -17.87
CA THR A 4 5.37 13.20 -17.73
C THR A 4 6.52 14.05 -17.17
N ASP A 5 6.51 15.35 -17.46
CA ASP A 5 7.45 16.36 -16.94
C ASP A 5 7.62 16.31 -15.42
N PHE A 6 6.57 15.91 -14.70
CA PHE A 6 6.62 15.73 -13.26
C PHE A 6 7.79 14.85 -12.82
N ILE A 7 8.04 13.74 -13.51
CA ILE A 7 9.11 12.79 -13.15
C ILE A 7 10.49 13.34 -13.52
N ALA A 8 10.60 14.03 -14.66
CA ALA A 8 11.85 14.68 -15.05
C ALA A 8 12.28 15.72 -14.01
N ARG A 9 11.32 16.41 -13.36
CA ARG A 9 11.59 17.45 -12.37
C ARG A 9 11.75 16.93 -10.94
N HIS A 10 10.98 15.92 -10.53
CA HIS A 10 10.88 15.49 -9.12
C HIS A 10 11.45 14.09 -8.84
N GLY A 11 11.91 13.38 -9.87
CA GLY A 11 12.50 12.05 -9.73
C GLY A 11 11.46 10.92 -9.55
N SER A 12 11.95 9.73 -9.18
CA SER A 12 11.17 8.50 -9.24
C SER A 12 10.30 8.21 -8.02
N MET A 13 10.32 9.03 -6.95
CA MET A 13 9.59 8.68 -5.73
C MET A 13 8.09 8.47 -6.01
N ALA A 14 7.49 9.32 -6.86
CA ALA A 14 6.09 9.18 -7.28
C ALA A 14 5.82 8.07 -8.32
N LEU A 15 6.86 7.39 -8.82
CA LEU A 15 6.72 6.15 -9.60
C LEU A 15 6.68 4.90 -8.71
N ASN A 16 7.14 5.02 -7.47
CA ASN A 16 7.14 3.95 -6.50
C ASN A 16 5.84 4.05 -5.68
N ASN A 17 5.12 2.94 -5.54
CA ASN A 17 3.80 3.00 -4.89
C ASN A 17 3.89 3.03 -3.37
N CYS A 18 5.00 2.55 -2.80
CA CYS A 18 5.17 2.40 -1.36
C CYS A 18 6.63 2.57 -0.93
N GLY A 19 6.86 2.66 0.38
CA GLY A 19 8.18 2.67 1.00
C GLY A 19 8.16 2.20 2.45
N PHE A 20 9.32 2.25 3.11
CA PHE A 20 9.46 1.97 4.53
C PHE A 20 10.41 2.94 5.22
N ALA A 21 10.12 3.37 6.46
CA ALA A 21 11.00 4.20 7.28
C ALA A 21 11.15 3.64 8.71
N SER A 22 12.40 3.43 9.14
CA SER A 22 12.66 2.94 10.48
C SER A 22 12.85 4.08 11.48
N THR A 23 12.23 3.95 12.65
CA THR A 23 12.50 4.84 13.80
C THR A 23 13.64 4.33 14.67
N LYS A 24 14.28 3.21 14.31
CA LYS A 24 15.37 2.61 15.08
C LYS A 24 16.48 3.61 15.42
N ASP A 25 16.80 4.55 14.53
CA ASP A 25 17.87 5.53 14.75
C ASP A 25 17.32 6.92 15.14
N ILE A 26 16.14 7.00 15.78
CA ILE A 26 15.50 8.27 16.19
C ILE A 26 16.38 9.11 17.13
N ASP A 27 17.27 8.48 17.90
CA ASP A 27 18.25 9.11 18.79
C ASP A 27 19.43 9.76 18.06
N ILE A 28 19.62 9.43 16.78
CA ILE A 28 20.70 9.95 15.93
C ILE A 28 20.13 10.85 14.83
N LYS A 29 19.01 10.45 14.23
CA LYS A 29 18.38 11.10 13.07
C LYS A 29 17.13 11.90 13.43
N TYR A 30 16.70 11.87 14.69
CA TYR A 30 15.59 12.66 15.21
C TYR A 30 14.32 12.57 14.34
N SER A 31 13.88 13.67 13.74
CA SER A 31 12.65 13.77 12.95
C SER A 31 12.68 13.06 11.59
N LYS A 32 13.85 12.60 11.13
CA LYS A 32 14.06 12.18 9.73
C LYS A 32 13.10 11.10 9.22
N ALA A 33 12.71 10.15 10.07
CA ALA A 33 11.75 9.11 9.71
C ALA A 33 10.35 9.69 9.47
N PHE A 34 9.92 10.65 10.30
CA PHE A 34 8.63 11.33 10.21
C PHE A 34 8.59 12.27 8.99
N GLU A 35 9.68 12.97 8.72
CA GLU A 35 9.85 13.78 7.51
C GLU A 35 9.66 12.94 6.25
N PHE A 36 10.33 11.78 6.18
CA PHE A 36 10.21 10.88 5.03
C PHE A 36 8.78 10.37 4.85
N VAL A 37 8.13 9.97 5.94
CA VAL A 37 6.74 9.49 5.91
C VAL A 37 5.82 10.56 5.36
N MET A 38 5.87 11.78 5.91
CA MET A 38 5.05 12.89 5.44
C MET A 38 5.28 13.19 3.95
N ASP A 39 6.54 13.25 3.56
CA ASP A 39 6.96 13.57 2.20
C ASP A 39 6.48 12.54 1.17
N ALA A 40 6.73 11.26 1.47
CA ALA A 40 6.32 10.13 0.63
C ALA A 40 4.80 10.06 0.51
N LEU A 41 4.06 10.21 1.62
CA LEU A 41 2.60 10.19 1.60
C LEU A 41 2.03 11.32 0.73
N MET A 42 2.62 12.53 0.78
CA MET A 42 2.21 13.65 -0.08
C MET A 42 2.48 13.40 -1.58
N LEU A 43 3.41 12.51 -1.91
CA LEU A 43 3.66 12.04 -3.28
C LEU A 43 2.76 10.85 -3.67
N GLY A 44 1.83 10.45 -2.79
CA GLY A 44 0.92 9.32 -3.00
C GLY A 44 1.58 7.95 -2.79
N VAL A 45 2.70 7.92 -2.07
CA VAL A 45 3.47 6.71 -1.73
C VAL A 45 3.04 6.24 -0.34
N GLY A 46 2.49 5.02 -0.21
CA GLY A 46 2.15 4.46 1.10
C GLY A 46 3.41 4.07 1.88
N VAL A 47 3.46 4.29 3.20
CA VAL A 47 4.70 4.08 3.97
C VAL A 47 4.49 3.17 5.16
N GLY A 48 5.31 2.12 5.26
CA GLY A 48 5.44 1.37 6.50
C GLY A 48 6.44 2.03 7.43
N PHE A 49 6.21 1.96 8.73
CA PHE A 49 7.16 2.39 9.74
C PHE A 49 7.20 1.44 10.91
N ASP A 50 8.28 1.48 11.69
CA ASP A 50 8.37 0.72 12.94
C ASP A 50 8.41 1.63 14.18
N THR A 51 8.20 1.03 15.35
CA THR A 51 8.26 1.71 16.65
C THR A 51 9.54 1.41 17.42
N ARG A 52 10.63 0.94 16.78
CA ARG A 52 11.90 0.60 17.47
C ARG A 52 12.65 1.82 18.03
N GLY A 53 12.17 3.03 17.72
CA GLY A 53 12.58 4.26 18.39
C GLY A 53 12.02 4.44 19.80
N ALA A 54 11.05 3.61 20.22
CA ALA A 54 10.47 3.66 21.55
C ALA A 54 11.56 3.55 22.63
N GLY A 55 11.46 4.39 23.66
CA GLY A 55 12.42 4.46 24.76
C GLY A 55 13.69 5.27 24.48
N LYS A 56 13.99 5.64 23.22
CA LYS A 56 15.29 6.20 22.84
C LYS A 56 15.44 7.72 22.97
N ILE A 57 14.33 8.45 22.91
CA ILE A 57 14.29 9.90 23.11
C ILE A 57 13.58 10.20 24.43
N ILE A 58 14.23 10.99 25.28
CA ILE A 58 13.54 11.69 26.39
C ILE A 58 12.97 12.98 25.81
N VAL A 59 11.65 13.11 25.83
CA VAL A 59 10.97 14.30 25.33
C VAL A 59 11.34 15.49 26.21
N LYS A 60 11.89 16.53 25.61
CA LYS A 60 12.38 17.71 26.29
C LYS A 60 11.32 18.80 26.33
N GLN A 61 11.41 19.66 27.34
CA GLN A 61 10.76 20.96 27.32
C GLN A 61 11.41 21.79 26.20
N PRO A 62 10.63 22.31 25.24
CA PRO A 62 11.17 23.20 24.22
C PRO A 62 11.79 24.46 24.82
N GLN A 63 12.80 25.00 24.14
CA GLN A 63 13.49 26.21 24.58
C GLN A 63 12.53 27.42 24.54
N GLU A 64 12.63 28.29 25.56
CA GLU A 64 11.86 29.54 25.61
C GLU A 64 12.22 30.49 24.46
N GLY A 65 11.26 31.31 24.05
CA GLY A 65 11.37 32.25 22.94
C GLY A 65 10.57 31.83 21.70
N HIS A 66 10.41 32.76 20.77
CA HIS A 66 9.68 32.53 19.53
C HIS A 66 10.45 33.11 18.34
N PHE A 67 10.43 32.38 17.23
CA PHE A 67 10.77 32.88 15.91
C PHE A 67 9.61 32.57 14.97
N THR A 68 9.35 33.46 14.01
CA THR A 68 8.30 33.23 13.02
C THR A 68 8.82 32.33 11.91
N PHE A 69 8.11 31.25 11.61
CA PHE A 69 8.36 30.43 10.42
C PHE A 69 7.19 30.61 9.45
N VAL A 70 7.44 31.38 8.38
CA VAL A 70 6.50 31.52 7.26
C VAL A 70 6.61 30.26 6.41
N ILE A 71 5.54 29.45 6.40
CA ILE A 71 5.56 28.14 5.75
C ILE A 71 5.42 28.34 4.23
N PRO A 72 6.42 27.98 3.42
CA PRO A 72 6.31 28.08 1.97
C PRO A 72 5.19 27.17 1.43
N ASP A 73 4.48 27.61 0.39
CA ASP A 73 3.40 26.86 -0.28
C ASP A 73 3.94 25.68 -1.11
N SER A 74 4.51 24.70 -0.43
CA SER A 74 5.19 23.54 -1.00
C SER A 74 5.11 22.35 -0.04
N ARG A 75 5.25 21.14 -0.59
CA ARG A 75 5.38 19.90 0.21
C ARG A 75 6.56 20.02 1.17
N GLU A 76 7.70 20.50 0.69
CA GLU A 76 8.92 20.70 1.48
C GLU A 76 8.69 21.67 2.65
N GLY A 77 7.91 22.74 2.45
CA GLY A 77 7.53 23.67 3.51
C GLY A 77 6.72 23.01 4.63
N TRP A 78 5.77 22.13 4.27
CA TRP A 78 4.98 21.39 5.25
C TRP A 78 5.84 20.37 6.02
N VAL A 79 6.77 19.70 5.33
CA VAL A 79 7.73 18.76 5.95
C VAL A 79 8.69 19.50 6.91
N GLU A 80 9.17 20.68 6.53
CA GLU A 80 10.01 21.49 7.42
C GLU A 80 9.24 21.96 8.66
N ALA A 81 7.96 22.34 8.53
CA ALA A 81 7.12 22.65 9.69
C ALA A 81 6.99 21.45 10.65
N LEU A 82 6.77 20.24 10.14
CA LEU A 82 6.77 19.02 10.95
C LEU A 82 8.13 18.81 11.65
N LYS A 83 9.23 18.98 10.93
CA LYS A 83 10.57 18.84 11.49
C LYS A 83 10.79 19.80 12.67
N LEU A 84 10.44 21.08 12.51
CA LEU A 84 10.65 22.08 13.56
C LEU A 84 9.89 21.75 14.85
N ILE A 85 8.61 21.33 14.76
CA ILE A 85 7.87 20.93 15.97
C ILE A 85 8.49 19.68 16.61
N LEU A 86 8.90 18.68 15.83
CA LEU A 86 9.50 17.47 16.40
C LEU A 86 10.86 17.74 17.05
N GLU A 87 11.74 18.51 16.39
CA GLU A 87 13.06 18.84 16.93
C GLU A 87 13.00 19.73 18.17
N ALA A 88 11.98 20.59 18.30
CA ALA A 88 11.72 21.35 19.51
C ALA A 88 11.61 20.43 20.75
N TYR A 89 10.93 19.29 20.60
CA TYR A 89 10.74 18.32 21.68
C TYR A 89 11.81 17.23 21.75
N PHE A 90 12.37 16.78 20.62
CA PHE A 90 13.34 15.68 20.62
C PHE A 90 14.73 16.15 21.06
N ILE A 91 15.13 17.35 20.65
CA ILE A 91 16.47 17.88 20.94
C ILE A 91 16.47 19.18 21.74
N GLY A 92 15.30 19.79 21.98
CA GLY A 92 15.16 20.95 22.87
C GLY A 92 15.33 22.28 22.14
N GLN A 93 15.02 22.32 20.85
CA GLN A 93 14.97 23.57 20.09
C GLN A 93 13.74 24.42 20.47
N GLN A 94 13.64 25.62 19.91
CA GLN A 94 12.50 26.52 20.09
C GLN A 94 11.30 26.07 19.24
N ILE A 95 10.08 26.24 19.77
CA ILE A 95 8.86 26.09 18.96
C ILE A 95 8.70 27.34 18.08
N PRO A 96 8.57 27.20 16.74
CA PRO A 96 8.28 28.32 15.87
C PRO A 96 6.84 28.83 16.06
N GLN A 97 6.65 30.13 15.85
CA GLN A 97 5.34 30.69 15.55
C GLN A 97 5.07 30.49 14.05
N TYR A 98 4.19 29.55 13.72
CA TYR A 98 3.83 29.25 12.34
C TYR A 98 2.99 30.37 11.71
N ASP A 99 3.44 30.85 10.56
CA ASP A 99 2.67 31.72 9.67
C ASP A 99 2.25 30.94 8.42
N PHE A 100 0.94 30.78 8.25
CA PHE A 100 0.30 30.00 7.19
C PHE A 100 -0.14 30.87 5.99
N SER A 101 0.18 32.17 6.01
CA SER A 101 -0.32 33.15 5.04
C SER A 101 0.00 32.83 3.58
N GLU A 102 1.15 32.21 3.33
CA GLU A 102 1.59 31.85 1.98
C GLU A 102 0.91 30.57 1.44
N ILE A 103 0.34 29.71 2.30
CA ILE A 103 -0.27 28.44 1.87
C ILE A 103 -1.55 28.71 1.09
N ARG A 104 -1.66 28.11 -0.10
CA ARG A 104 -2.82 28.30 -0.98
C ARG A 104 -4.14 27.92 -0.29
N PRO A 105 -5.25 28.62 -0.57
CA PRO A 105 -6.53 28.33 0.06
C PRO A 105 -7.16 27.02 -0.46
N ALA A 106 -8.12 26.50 0.32
CA ALA A 106 -8.90 25.32 -0.05
C ALA A 106 -9.60 25.49 -1.40
N GLY A 107 -9.60 24.44 -2.23
CA GLY A 107 -10.16 24.47 -3.58
C GLY A 107 -9.19 24.92 -4.67
N SER A 108 -8.00 25.44 -4.32
CA SER A 108 -6.97 25.79 -5.30
C SER A 108 -6.42 24.55 -6.01
N PRO A 109 -6.09 24.59 -7.31
CA PRO A 109 -5.47 23.46 -8.00
C PRO A 109 -4.12 23.06 -7.39
N ILE A 110 -3.85 21.75 -7.30
CA ILE A 110 -2.52 21.21 -6.99
C ILE A 110 -1.78 20.97 -8.30
N ARG A 111 -0.57 21.53 -8.44
CA ARG A 111 0.25 21.31 -9.66
C ARG A 111 0.87 19.92 -9.58
N GLY A 112 0.82 19.15 -10.66
CA GLY A 112 1.41 17.80 -10.74
C GLY A 112 0.59 16.67 -10.12
N PHE A 113 -0.55 16.98 -9.49
CA PHE A 113 -1.50 16.01 -8.97
C PHE A 113 -2.90 16.42 -9.40
N GLY A 114 -3.75 15.49 -9.87
CA GLY A 114 -5.09 15.80 -10.40
C GLY A 114 -6.14 16.19 -9.37
N GLY A 115 -5.75 16.86 -8.27
CA GLY A 115 -6.59 17.20 -7.12
C GLY A 115 -6.63 18.69 -6.79
N ILE A 116 -7.47 19.03 -5.80
CA ILE A 116 -7.59 20.38 -5.23
C ILE A 116 -6.96 20.42 -3.84
N ALA A 117 -6.39 21.57 -3.46
CA ALA A 117 -5.75 21.81 -2.19
C ALA A 117 -6.78 21.85 -1.05
N SER A 118 -6.39 21.40 0.13
CA SER A 118 -7.19 21.45 1.35
C SER A 118 -7.17 22.80 2.07
N GLY A 119 -6.26 23.70 1.67
CA GLY A 119 -5.87 24.84 2.50
C GLY A 119 -4.98 24.42 3.68
N PRO A 120 -4.58 25.37 4.54
CA PRO A 120 -3.64 25.14 5.65
C PRO A 120 -4.26 24.43 6.86
N GLY A 121 -5.58 24.28 6.92
CA GLY A 121 -6.31 23.75 8.07
C GLY A 121 -5.78 22.39 8.57
N PRO A 122 -5.65 21.37 7.71
CA PRO A 122 -5.12 20.06 8.12
C PRO A 122 -3.70 20.09 8.67
N LEU A 123 -2.83 20.94 8.12
CA LEU A 123 -1.46 21.10 8.61
C LEU A 123 -1.46 21.70 10.02
N LYS A 124 -2.27 22.75 10.23
CA LYS A 124 -2.41 23.40 11.53
C LYS A 124 -2.89 22.42 12.60
N GLU A 125 -3.95 21.66 12.30
CA GLU A 125 -4.50 20.65 13.21
C GLU A 125 -3.45 19.59 13.57
N MET A 126 -2.72 19.07 12.57
CA MET A 126 -1.65 18.10 12.78
C MET A 126 -0.56 18.63 13.72
N LEU A 127 -0.06 19.85 13.49
CA LEU A 127 0.99 20.46 14.31
C LEU A 127 0.52 20.66 15.77
N GLU A 128 -0.71 21.15 15.96
CA GLU A 128 -1.32 21.32 17.28
C GLU A 128 -1.51 19.99 18.01
N ASP A 129 -1.95 18.94 17.32
CA ASP A 129 -2.17 17.63 17.93
C ASP A 129 -0.86 16.91 18.26
N ILE A 130 0.16 17.01 17.41
CA ILE A 130 1.51 16.52 17.71
C ILE A 130 2.05 17.22 18.97
N GLN A 131 1.88 18.53 19.07
CA GLN A 131 2.28 19.28 20.26
C GLN A 131 1.58 18.76 21.52
N LYS A 132 0.26 18.53 21.48
CA LYS A 132 -0.51 17.97 22.62
C LYS A 132 -0.03 16.57 23.02
N VAL A 133 0.39 15.74 22.06
CA VAL A 133 0.96 14.41 22.34
C VAL A 133 2.30 14.56 23.09
N LEU A 134 3.19 15.42 22.59
CA LEU A 134 4.54 15.59 23.11
C LEU A 134 4.56 16.34 24.45
N ASP A 135 3.69 17.34 24.67
CA ASP A 135 3.57 18.06 25.94
C ASP A 135 3.29 17.11 27.12
N LYS A 136 2.44 16.11 26.92
CA LYS A 136 2.10 15.10 27.93
C LYS A 136 3.27 14.17 28.27
N LYS A 137 4.32 14.19 27.45
CA LYS A 137 5.49 13.32 27.52
C LYS A 137 6.76 14.03 27.93
N ILE A 138 6.73 15.35 28.17
CA ILE A 138 7.90 16.10 28.67
C ILE A 138 8.50 15.40 29.91
N GLY A 139 9.81 15.18 29.87
CA GLY A 139 10.58 14.47 30.90
C GLY A 139 10.47 12.94 30.86
N LYS A 140 9.68 12.38 29.95
CA LYS A 140 9.48 10.92 29.79
C LYS A 140 10.07 10.45 28.47
N SER A 141 10.40 9.16 28.40
CA SER A 141 10.77 8.54 27.13
C SER A 141 9.58 8.44 26.19
N ILE A 142 9.80 8.66 24.89
CA ILE A 142 8.79 8.44 23.87
C ILE A 142 8.40 6.96 23.82
N SER A 143 7.10 6.64 23.83
CA SER A 143 6.61 5.26 23.73
C SER A 143 6.34 4.85 22.28
N SER A 144 6.15 3.56 22.03
CA SER A 144 5.70 3.03 20.74
C SER A 144 4.38 3.65 20.29
N VAL A 145 3.43 3.80 21.22
CA VAL A 145 2.13 4.42 20.98
C VAL A 145 2.26 5.90 20.63
N ASP A 146 3.20 6.64 21.23
CA ASP A 146 3.43 8.04 20.85
C ASP A 146 3.97 8.15 19.42
N ILE A 147 4.89 7.25 19.02
CA ILE A 147 5.39 7.18 17.63
C ILE A 147 4.24 6.89 16.66
N VAL A 148 3.38 5.92 16.99
CA VAL A 148 2.19 5.59 16.20
C VAL A 148 1.22 6.77 16.11
N ASP A 149 0.94 7.46 17.22
CA ASP A 149 0.04 8.61 17.23
C ASP A 149 0.60 9.74 16.34
N ILE A 150 1.91 10.05 16.39
CA ILE A 150 2.53 11.07 15.53
C ILE A 150 2.47 10.69 14.04
N MET A 151 2.86 9.46 13.68
CA MET A 151 2.80 9.00 12.29
C MET A 151 1.36 9.01 11.75
N ASN A 152 0.40 8.54 12.54
CA ASN A 152 -1.01 8.56 12.15
C ASN A 152 -1.58 9.98 12.00
N LEU A 153 -1.11 10.95 12.80
CA LEU A 153 -1.48 12.35 12.62
C LEU A 153 -0.93 12.91 11.31
N ILE A 154 0.27 12.49 10.89
CA ILE A 154 0.82 12.79 9.57
C ILE A 154 -0.05 12.18 8.46
N GLY A 155 -0.39 10.89 8.58
CA GLY A 155 -1.31 10.21 7.65
C GLY A 155 -2.66 10.93 7.53
N LYS A 156 -3.29 11.25 8.67
CA LYS A 156 -4.55 12.03 8.74
C LYS A 156 -4.44 13.37 8.02
N CYS A 157 -3.36 14.11 8.26
CA CYS A 157 -3.09 15.39 7.63
C CYS A 157 -3.08 15.26 6.09
N VAL A 158 -2.40 14.23 5.58
CA VAL A 158 -2.24 14.00 4.14
C VAL A 158 -3.55 13.54 3.49
N VAL A 159 -4.36 12.69 4.14
CA VAL A 159 -5.72 12.35 3.65
C VAL A 159 -6.58 13.60 3.52
N ALA A 160 -6.63 14.41 4.59
CA ALA A 160 -7.39 15.65 4.61
C ALA A 160 -6.86 16.67 3.59
N GLY A 161 -5.56 16.57 3.26
CA GLY A 161 -4.85 17.22 2.16
C GLY A 161 -5.28 16.81 0.75
N ASN A 162 -6.30 15.94 0.61
CA ASN A 162 -6.85 15.43 -0.64
C ASN A 162 -5.94 14.44 -1.40
N VAL A 163 -4.96 13.84 -0.72
CA VAL A 163 -4.22 12.70 -1.26
C VAL A 163 -4.94 11.42 -0.89
N ARG A 164 -5.62 10.81 -1.87
CA ARG A 164 -6.50 9.62 -1.68
C ARG A 164 -5.79 8.33 -1.23
N ARG A 165 -4.46 8.34 -1.02
CA ARG A 165 -3.62 7.13 -0.88
C ARG A 165 -2.58 7.18 0.25
N SER A 166 -2.83 7.87 1.36
CA SER A 166 -1.96 7.69 2.54
C SER A 166 -2.32 6.37 3.23
N ALA A 167 -1.69 5.29 2.77
CA ALA A 167 -1.77 3.98 3.41
C ALA A 167 -0.51 3.80 4.26
N GLU A 168 -0.69 3.50 5.54
CA GLU A 168 0.41 3.26 6.46
C GLU A 168 0.31 1.85 7.08
N ILE A 169 1.47 1.30 7.45
CA ILE A 169 1.55 0.12 8.33
C ILE A 169 2.50 0.42 9.49
N ALA A 170 2.05 0.21 10.72
CA ALA A 170 2.87 0.34 11.90
C ALA A 170 3.39 -1.03 12.33
N LEU A 171 4.71 -1.16 12.53
CA LEU A 171 5.35 -2.40 12.97
C LEU A 171 5.88 -2.26 14.41
N GLY A 172 5.35 -3.09 15.32
CA GLY A 172 5.71 -3.06 16.74
C GLY A 172 6.29 -4.36 17.27
N ASP A 173 6.69 -4.33 18.54
CA ASP A 173 7.14 -5.51 19.27
C ASP A 173 5.93 -6.35 19.71
N PRO A 174 5.95 -7.69 19.57
CA PRO A 174 4.85 -8.55 20.00
C PRO A 174 4.56 -8.50 21.50
N THR A 175 5.53 -8.10 22.32
CA THR A 175 5.40 -8.01 23.79
C THR A 175 4.96 -6.63 24.27
N ASP A 176 4.81 -5.67 23.36
CA ASP A 176 4.30 -4.33 23.65
C ASP A 176 2.77 -4.33 23.54
N PHE A 177 2.10 -4.72 24.63
CA PHE A 177 0.65 -4.81 24.69
C PHE A 177 -0.06 -3.46 24.46
N ASP A 178 0.58 -2.35 24.84
CA ASP A 178 0.05 -1.01 24.59
C ASP A 178 0.00 -0.72 23.08
N PHE A 179 1.04 -1.11 22.34
CA PHE A 179 1.04 -1.06 20.87
C PHE A 179 -0.02 -1.97 20.26
N VAL A 180 -0.08 -3.24 20.69
CA VAL A 180 -1.02 -4.22 20.11
C VAL A 180 -2.47 -3.78 20.30
N THR A 181 -2.79 -3.19 21.45
CA THR A 181 -4.17 -2.80 21.81
C THR A 181 -4.49 -1.32 21.53
N CYS A 182 -3.55 -0.51 21.03
CA CYS A 182 -3.77 0.95 20.92
C CYS A 182 -4.98 1.32 20.05
N LYS A 183 -5.36 0.52 19.06
CA LYS A 183 -6.53 0.78 18.21
C LYS A 183 -7.87 0.44 18.88
N GLN A 184 -7.87 -0.10 20.11
CA GLN A 184 -9.09 -0.36 20.88
C GLN A 184 -9.64 0.90 21.56
N ASP A 185 -8.82 1.94 21.74
CA ASP A 185 -9.27 3.27 22.13
C ASP A 185 -10.08 3.89 20.99
N LYS A 186 -11.42 3.83 21.10
CA LYS A 186 -12.34 4.29 20.05
C LYS A 186 -12.19 5.78 19.75
N ASP A 187 -11.93 6.60 20.76
CA ASP A 187 -11.83 8.05 20.58
C ASP A 187 -10.59 8.38 19.75
N LYS A 188 -9.45 7.78 20.10
CA LYS A 188 -8.22 7.94 19.31
C LYS A 188 -8.29 7.23 17.96
N LEU A 189 -8.97 6.09 17.89
CA LEU A 189 -9.21 5.36 16.64
C LEU A 189 -9.94 6.22 15.64
N TYR A 190 -11.09 6.81 16.01
CA TYR A 190 -11.85 7.68 15.11
C TYR A 190 -11.15 9.00 14.83
N HIS A 191 -10.30 9.47 15.75
CA HIS A 191 -9.54 10.69 15.54
C HIS A 191 -8.40 10.52 14.52
N HIS A 192 -7.51 9.53 14.71
CA HIS A 192 -6.29 9.40 13.89
C HIS A 192 -5.75 7.98 13.77
N ARG A 193 -5.93 7.07 14.75
CA ARG A 193 -5.30 5.73 14.70
C ARG A 193 -5.86 4.81 13.61
N TRP A 194 -6.88 5.25 12.88
CA TRP A 194 -7.35 4.59 11.66
C TRP A 194 -6.37 4.68 10.49
N ALA A 195 -5.40 5.62 10.52
CA ALA A 195 -4.52 5.92 9.39
C ALA A 195 -3.52 4.80 9.05
N SER A 196 -3.20 3.92 10.02
CA SER A 196 -2.36 2.75 9.82
C SER A 196 -3.07 1.44 10.19
N ASN A 197 -2.69 0.36 9.51
CA ASN A 197 -2.92 -1.00 10.01
C ASN A 197 -1.71 -1.42 10.85
N ASN A 198 -1.95 -2.08 11.97
CA ASN A 198 -0.87 -2.44 12.89
C ASN A 198 -0.44 -3.90 12.69
N SER A 199 0.85 -4.16 12.77
CA SER A 199 1.43 -5.51 12.69
C SER A 199 2.60 -5.65 13.66
N ILE A 200 2.93 -6.89 14.01
CA ILE A 200 4.02 -7.21 14.94
C ILE A 200 5.20 -7.89 14.25
N PHE A 201 6.40 -7.65 14.77
CA PHE A 201 7.59 -8.42 14.41
C PHE A 201 7.58 -9.77 15.13
N ALA A 202 6.92 -10.76 14.54
CA ALA A 202 6.92 -12.11 15.08
C ALA A 202 8.26 -12.82 14.89
N LYS A 203 8.54 -13.76 15.78
CA LYS A 203 9.71 -14.65 15.74
C LYS A 203 9.23 -16.09 15.74
N LYS A 204 10.05 -16.98 15.20
CA LYS A 204 9.79 -18.42 15.25
C LYS A 204 9.68 -18.88 16.70
N GLY A 205 8.62 -19.61 17.04
CA GLY A 205 8.32 -20.07 18.40
C GLY A 205 7.75 -18.99 19.32
N LEU A 206 7.18 -17.91 18.77
CA LEU A 206 6.39 -16.95 19.54
C LEU A 206 5.12 -17.65 20.07
N ASP A 207 4.74 -17.36 21.31
CA ASP A 207 3.42 -17.71 21.83
C ASP A 207 2.37 -16.82 21.16
N TYR A 208 1.53 -17.43 20.32
CA TYR A 208 0.54 -16.72 19.52
C TYR A 208 -0.81 -16.59 20.23
N SER A 209 -1.04 -17.19 21.40
CA SER A 209 -2.34 -17.25 22.07
C SER A 209 -3.02 -15.87 22.20
N PHE A 210 -2.36 -14.92 22.86
CA PHE A 210 -2.87 -13.56 23.03
C PHE A 210 -3.08 -12.84 21.68
N ILE A 211 -2.16 -13.04 20.74
CA ILE A 211 -2.21 -12.37 19.43
C ILE A 211 -3.38 -12.92 18.59
N ALA A 212 -3.59 -14.23 18.59
CA ALA A 212 -4.70 -14.90 17.90
C ALA A 212 -6.05 -14.44 18.45
N GLU A 213 -6.17 -14.27 19.78
CA GLU A 213 -7.37 -13.69 20.40
C GLU A 213 -7.65 -12.27 19.88
N GLN A 214 -6.63 -11.41 19.76
CA GLN A 214 -6.82 -10.07 19.21
C GLN A 214 -7.22 -10.10 17.73
N ILE A 215 -6.55 -10.93 16.93
CA ILE A 215 -6.85 -11.11 15.51
C ILE A 215 -8.29 -11.59 15.31
N ALA A 216 -8.78 -12.51 16.14
CA ALA A 216 -10.15 -13.01 16.05
C ALA A 216 -11.21 -11.90 16.21
N VAL A 217 -10.90 -10.82 16.95
CA VAL A 217 -11.83 -9.70 17.18
C VAL A 217 -11.98 -8.83 15.93
N ASN A 218 -10.86 -8.38 15.36
CA ASN A 218 -10.85 -7.32 14.34
C ASN A 218 -9.90 -7.55 13.16
N GLY A 219 -9.13 -8.64 13.13
CA GLY A 219 -8.13 -8.94 12.10
C GLY A 219 -6.74 -8.32 12.35
N GLU A 220 -6.54 -7.63 13.47
CA GLU A 220 -5.27 -7.02 13.87
C GLU A 220 -4.73 -7.64 15.17
N PRO A 221 -3.39 -7.70 15.36
CA PRO A 221 -2.35 -7.23 14.46
C PRO A 221 -2.04 -8.21 13.31
N GLY A 222 -1.56 -7.69 12.19
CA GLY A 222 -0.90 -8.51 11.18
C GLY A 222 0.45 -9.06 11.68
N ILE A 223 0.98 -10.06 10.99
CA ILE A 223 2.20 -10.77 11.40
C ILE A 223 3.29 -10.58 10.36
N PHE A 224 4.49 -10.21 10.82
CA PHE A 224 5.67 -10.10 9.96
C PHE A 224 6.89 -10.78 10.60
N TRP A 225 7.34 -11.89 10.00
CA TRP A 225 8.55 -12.62 10.37
C TRP A 225 9.77 -12.02 9.69
N LEU A 226 10.29 -10.93 10.26
CA LEU A 226 11.46 -10.22 9.72
C LEU A 226 12.71 -11.12 9.59
N GLU A 227 12.87 -12.11 10.47
CA GLU A 227 13.98 -13.06 10.39
C GLU A 227 13.90 -13.94 9.15
N ASN A 228 12.71 -14.40 8.76
CA ASN A 228 12.51 -15.14 7.51
C ASN A 228 12.80 -14.25 6.31
N ALA A 229 12.30 -13.01 6.34
CA ALA A 229 12.50 -12.03 5.28
C ALA A 229 13.99 -11.70 5.06
N ARG A 230 14.77 -11.61 6.14
CA ARG A 230 16.22 -11.39 6.11
C ARG A 230 17.01 -12.61 5.65
N SER A 231 16.59 -13.81 6.07
CA SER A 231 17.35 -15.04 5.87
C SER A 231 17.15 -15.64 4.48
N PHE A 232 15.97 -15.43 3.88
CA PHE A 232 15.59 -16.11 2.65
C PHE A 232 15.21 -15.14 1.51
N SER A 233 15.61 -15.53 0.30
CA SER A 233 14.93 -15.16 -0.95
C SER A 233 13.63 -15.96 -1.07
N ARG A 234 13.54 -16.98 -1.92
CA ARG A 234 12.40 -17.91 -1.91
C ARG A 234 12.55 -18.92 -0.78
N MET A 235 11.44 -19.37 -0.21
CA MET A 235 11.46 -20.35 0.90
C MET A 235 11.79 -21.78 0.43
N LYS A 236 11.91 -22.02 -0.89
CA LYS A 236 12.43 -23.29 -1.46
C LYS A 236 13.95 -23.39 -1.35
N ASP A 237 14.64 -22.25 -1.36
CA ASP A 237 16.09 -22.18 -1.47
C ASP A 237 16.74 -22.16 -0.06
N LYS A 238 18.04 -22.45 0.01
CA LYS A 238 18.79 -22.34 1.27
C LYS A 238 18.84 -20.87 1.73
N PRO A 239 18.99 -20.60 3.04
CA PRO A 239 19.21 -19.23 3.52
C PRO A 239 20.38 -18.58 2.78
N ASP A 240 20.16 -17.38 2.26
CA ASP A 240 21.15 -16.62 1.47
C ASP A 240 21.54 -15.29 2.11
N PHE A 241 20.77 -14.83 3.12
CA PHE A 241 20.97 -13.59 3.86
C PHE A 241 21.18 -12.35 2.96
N LYS A 242 20.67 -12.36 1.73
CA LYS A 242 20.79 -11.22 0.81
C LYS A 242 20.18 -9.98 1.45
N ASP A 243 19.02 -10.12 2.08
CA ASP A 243 18.21 -9.05 2.64
C ASP A 243 18.49 -8.77 4.12
N LYS A 244 19.69 -9.09 4.63
CA LYS A 244 20.04 -8.97 6.06
C LYS A 244 19.85 -7.56 6.65
N LYS A 245 19.83 -6.52 5.82
CA LYS A 245 19.63 -5.12 6.22
C LYS A 245 18.15 -4.71 6.26
N ALA A 246 17.24 -5.56 5.78
CA ALA A 246 15.80 -5.32 5.83
C ALA A 246 15.37 -4.85 7.21
N ALA A 247 14.53 -3.82 7.24
CA ALA A 247 14.10 -3.16 8.45
C ALA A 247 12.60 -3.39 8.69
N GLY A 248 11.80 -3.51 7.63
CA GLY A 248 10.36 -3.68 7.71
C GLY A 248 9.75 -4.08 6.37
N VAL A 249 8.51 -3.68 6.16
CA VAL A 249 7.71 -4.00 4.97
C VAL A 249 6.85 -2.80 4.58
N ASN A 250 6.50 -2.69 3.30
CA ASN A 250 5.55 -1.70 2.83
C ASN A 250 4.11 -1.99 3.32
N PRO A 251 3.15 -1.04 3.21
CA PRO A 251 1.80 -1.18 3.77
C PRO A 251 1.01 -2.42 3.36
N CYS A 252 1.22 -2.92 2.15
CA CYS A 252 0.53 -4.10 1.67
C CYS A 252 1.21 -5.41 2.10
N GLY A 253 2.43 -5.39 2.63
CA GLY A 253 3.08 -6.61 3.13
C GLY A 253 3.92 -7.38 2.10
N GLU A 254 3.98 -6.96 0.83
CA GLU A 254 4.54 -7.77 -0.27
C GLU A 254 6.03 -7.53 -0.56
N GLN A 255 6.60 -6.39 -0.15
CA GLN A 255 8.02 -6.08 -0.32
C GLN A 255 8.70 -5.84 1.02
N THR A 256 9.66 -6.70 1.34
CA THR A 256 10.62 -6.47 2.42
C THR A 256 11.52 -5.29 2.04
N LEU A 257 11.72 -4.34 2.95
CA LEU A 257 12.42 -3.09 2.67
C LEU A 257 13.44 -2.74 3.76
N GLU A 258 14.58 -2.19 3.35
CA GLU A 258 15.45 -1.42 4.24
C GLU A 258 14.80 -0.08 4.62
N SER A 259 15.32 0.60 5.65
CA SER A 259 14.86 1.94 5.99
C SER A 259 15.14 2.91 4.84
N PHE A 260 14.14 3.73 4.49
CA PHE A 260 14.12 4.67 3.38
C PHE A 260 14.16 4.02 1.99
N GLU A 261 13.94 2.71 1.87
CA GLU A 261 13.79 2.03 0.58
C GLU A 261 12.35 2.18 0.05
N LEU A 262 12.22 2.27 -1.28
CA LEU A 262 10.94 2.35 -1.98
C LEU A 262 10.64 1.06 -2.74
N CYS A 263 9.35 0.76 -2.92
CA CYS A 263 8.89 -0.41 -3.66
C CYS A 263 8.78 -0.13 -5.17
N CYS A 264 9.35 -1.02 -5.98
CA CYS A 264 9.20 -0.99 -7.43
C CYS A 264 8.39 -2.20 -7.88
N LEU A 265 7.18 -1.99 -8.38
CA LEU A 265 6.21 -3.05 -8.65
C LEU A 265 5.75 -3.04 -10.11
N VAL A 266 5.58 -4.23 -10.67
CA VAL A 266 4.93 -4.45 -11.97
C VAL A 266 4.00 -5.66 -11.82
N GLU A 267 2.80 -5.60 -12.40
CA GLU A 267 1.85 -6.71 -12.30
C GLU A 267 1.76 -7.51 -13.59
N THR A 268 1.68 -8.83 -13.41
CA THR A 268 1.48 -9.81 -14.47
C THR A 268 0.28 -10.69 -14.15
N TYR A 269 -0.40 -11.18 -15.18
CA TYR A 269 -1.68 -11.87 -15.05
C TYR A 269 -1.59 -13.27 -15.66
N PRO A 270 -1.05 -14.29 -14.94
CA PRO A 270 -0.89 -15.63 -15.48
C PRO A 270 -2.20 -16.23 -16.03
N SER A 271 -3.36 -15.90 -15.45
CA SER A 271 -4.67 -16.34 -15.94
C SER A 271 -5.01 -15.86 -17.36
N ARG A 272 -4.34 -14.82 -17.85
CA ARG A 272 -4.54 -14.27 -19.20
C ARG A 272 -3.63 -14.88 -20.27
N HIS A 273 -2.68 -15.71 -19.90
CA HIS A 273 -1.76 -16.36 -20.86
C HIS A 273 -2.29 -17.74 -21.27
N ILE A 274 -1.96 -18.20 -22.47
CA ILE A 274 -2.36 -19.53 -22.98
C ILE A 274 -1.27 -20.56 -22.68
N SER A 275 -0.01 -20.14 -22.67
CA SER A 275 1.18 -20.98 -22.50
C SER A 275 2.20 -20.35 -21.56
N TYR A 276 3.19 -21.12 -21.13
CA TYR A 276 4.30 -20.59 -20.35
C TYR A 276 5.17 -19.66 -21.20
N GLU A 277 5.35 -19.96 -22.48
CA GLU A 277 6.23 -19.22 -23.39
C GLU A 277 5.71 -17.79 -23.58
N GLU A 278 4.39 -17.61 -23.69
CA GLU A 278 3.75 -16.29 -23.70
C GLU A 278 3.93 -15.57 -22.36
N PHE A 279 3.82 -16.30 -21.24
CA PHE A 279 4.03 -15.73 -19.91
C PHE A 279 5.49 -15.28 -19.70
N GLU A 280 6.46 -16.08 -20.15
CA GLU A 280 7.89 -15.77 -20.11
C GLU A 280 8.23 -14.51 -20.92
N GLU A 281 7.60 -14.33 -22.09
CA GLU A 281 7.72 -13.11 -22.87
C GLU A 281 7.20 -11.89 -22.08
N THR A 282 6.01 -11.98 -21.45
CA THR A 282 5.49 -10.94 -20.57
C THR A 282 6.42 -10.63 -19.40
N LEU A 283 7.03 -11.65 -18.78
CA LEU A 283 8.00 -11.47 -17.70
C LEU A 283 9.21 -10.64 -18.15
N LYS A 284 9.67 -10.80 -19.39
CA LYS A 284 10.76 -9.98 -19.94
C LYS A 284 10.42 -8.50 -19.94
N TYR A 285 9.24 -8.13 -20.44
CA TYR A 285 8.84 -6.73 -20.51
C TYR A 285 8.52 -6.15 -19.14
N ALA A 286 7.94 -6.95 -18.24
CA ALA A 286 7.74 -6.57 -16.86
C ALA A 286 9.08 -6.28 -16.16
N TYR A 287 10.10 -7.12 -16.40
CA TYR A 287 11.46 -6.89 -15.94
C TYR A 287 12.04 -5.60 -16.48
N LEU A 288 12.01 -5.39 -17.80
CA LEU A 288 12.60 -4.20 -18.42
C LEU A 288 11.98 -2.92 -17.89
N TYR A 289 10.65 -2.91 -17.70
CA TYR A 289 9.95 -1.79 -17.08
C TYR A 289 10.45 -1.54 -15.66
N ALA A 290 10.42 -2.57 -14.80
CA ALA A 290 10.83 -2.46 -13.41
C ALA A 290 12.28 -1.99 -13.30
N LYS A 291 13.19 -2.61 -14.05
CA LYS A 291 14.63 -2.29 -14.03
C LYS A 291 14.88 -0.84 -14.43
N SER A 292 14.17 -0.35 -15.46
CA SER A 292 14.26 1.05 -15.90
C SER A 292 13.86 2.04 -14.81
N VAL A 293 12.79 1.74 -14.05
CA VAL A 293 12.38 2.58 -12.91
C VAL A 293 13.49 2.66 -11.86
N THR A 294 14.21 1.56 -11.61
CA THR A 294 15.30 1.54 -10.61
C THR A 294 16.49 2.45 -10.99
N LEU A 295 16.60 2.90 -12.25
CA LEU A 295 17.68 3.77 -12.72
C LEU A 295 17.46 5.25 -12.39
N ILE A 296 16.24 5.63 -12.03
CA ILE A 296 15.85 7.01 -11.82
C ILE A 296 15.98 7.33 -10.33
N ASN A 297 16.73 8.38 -10.00
CA ASN A 297 16.89 8.85 -8.63
C ASN A 297 15.65 9.58 -8.11
N THR A 298 15.54 9.66 -6.79
CA THR A 298 14.61 10.49 -6.03
C THR A 298 15.31 11.74 -5.51
N HIS A 299 14.57 12.67 -4.89
CA HIS A 299 15.14 13.79 -4.15
C HIS A 299 15.74 13.40 -2.79
N TRP A 300 15.52 12.17 -2.31
CA TRP A 300 16.09 11.65 -1.05
C TRP A 300 17.41 10.90 -1.29
N LYS A 301 18.50 11.41 -0.71
CA LYS A 301 19.84 10.83 -0.88
C LYS A 301 19.95 9.46 -0.22
N GLU A 302 19.36 9.27 0.94
CA GLU A 302 19.33 8.01 1.69
C GLU A 302 18.59 6.93 0.91
N THR A 303 17.45 7.29 0.31
CA THR A 303 16.69 6.41 -0.58
C THR A 303 17.51 6.03 -1.80
N ASN A 304 18.17 6.99 -2.45
CA ASN A 304 19.02 6.72 -3.60
C ASN A 304 20.19 5.79 -3.23
N ALA A 305 20.84 5.98 -2.08
CA ALA A 305 21.93 5.12 -1.63
C ALA A 305 21.48 3.65 -1.47
N VAL A 306 20.28 3.43 -0.94
CA VAL A 306 19.72 2.08 -0.80
C VAL A 306 19.27 1.52 -2.16
N MET A 307 18.52 2.29 -2.95
CA MET A 307 17.98 1.84 -4.23
C MET A 307 19.08 1.56 -5.27
N LEU A 308 20.14 2.37 -5.33
CA LEU A 308 21.26 2.15 -6.25
C LEU A 308 22.04 0.86 -5.92
N LYS A 309 22.10 0.50 -4.63
CA LYS A 309 22.73 -0.71 -4.11
C LYS A 309 21.86 -1.94 -4.34
N ASN A 310 20.57 -1.84 -4.05
CA ASN A 310 19.65 -2.99 -4.02
C ASN A 310 19.02 -3.28 -5.37
N ARG A 311 18.73 -2.24 -6.17
CA ARG A 311 17.97 -2.33 -7.43
C ARG A 311 16.71 -3.22 -7.29
N ARG A 312 16.07 -3.22 -6.12
CA ARG A 312 14.97 -4.13 -5.78
C ARG A 312 13.80 -3.96 -6.75
N MET A 313 13.22 -5.09 -7.13
CA MET A 313 11.99 -5.14 -7.93
C MET A 313 10.99 -6.11 -7.29
N GLY A 314 9.73 -5.98 -7.69
CA GLY A 314 8.67 -6.92 -7.37
C GLY A 314 7.75 -7.08 -8.57
N ILE A 315 8.14 -8.00 -9.45
CA ILE A 315 7.30 -8.50 -10.52
C ILE A 315 6.25 -9.39 -9.86
N SER A 316 5.04 -8.85 -9.75
CA SER A 316 3.89 -9.42 -9.07
C SER A 316 3.08 -10.31 -10.00
N GLN A 317 2.45 -11.34 -9.43
CA GLN A 317 1.36 -12.07 -10.08
C GLN A 317 0.02 -11.73 -9.43
N THR A 318 -0.99 -11.50 -10.26
CA THR A 318 -2.37 -11.20 -9.87
C THR A 318 -3.30 -12.13 -10.67
N GLY A 319 -4.47 -12.52 -10.13
CA GLY A 319 -5.34 -13.51 -10.76
C GLY A 319 -4.87 -14.95 -10.55
N ILE A 320 -4.21 -15.23 -9.42
CA ILE A 320 -3.55 -16.51 -9.17
C ILE A 320 -4.56 -17.65 -9.03
N ILE A 321 -5.64 -17.45 -8.28
CA ILE A 321 -6.69 -18.48 -8.11
C ILE A 321 -7.38 -18.77 -9.45
N GLU A 322 -7.63 -17.73 -10.24
CA GLU A 322 -8.15 -17.88 -11.61
C GLU A 322 -7.18 -18.71 -12.49
N ALA A 323 -5.87 -18.47 -12.36
CA ALA A 323 -4.84 -19.24 -13.06
C ALA A 323 -4.81 -20.71 -12.60
N PHE A 324 -5.02 -20.98 -11.31
CA PHE A 324 -5.14 -22.35 -10.79
C PHE A 324 -6.31 -23.09 -11.41
N VAL A 325 -7.47 -22.44 -11.54
CA VAL A 325 -8.66 -23.03 -12.17
C VAL A 325 -8.41 -23.27 -13.67
N LYS A 326 -7.79 -22.31 -14.36
CA LYS A 326 -7.55 -22.39 -15.81
C LYS A 326 -6.48 -23.41 -16.21
N HIS A 327 -5.35 -23.43 -15.51
CA HIS A 327 -4.16 -24.19 -15.92
C HIS A 327 -3.84 -25.38 -15.02
N GLY A 328 -4.47 -25.46 -13.84
CA GLY A 328 -4.14 -26.40 -12.77
C GLY A 328 -3.04 -25.87 -11.84
N ARG A 329 -3.27 -25.95 -10.52
CA ARG A 329 -2.36 -25.46 -9.48
C ARG A 329 -0.92 -25.92 -9.65
N HIS A 330 -0.70 -27.21 -9.91
CA HIS A 330 0.66 -27.75 -10.06
C HIS A 330 1.41 -27.11 -11.24
N ARG A 331 0.75 -26.94 -12.38
CA ARG A 331 1.33 -26.33 -13.57
C ARG A 331 1.68 -24.87 -13.33
N VAL A 332 0.81 -24.12 -12.64
CA VAL A 332 1.10 -22.72 -12.28
C VAL A 332 2.31 -22.62 -11.35
N LEU A 333 2.45 -23.52 -10.37
CA LEU A 333 3.64 -23.54 -9.50
C LEU A 333 4.92 -23.92 -10.27
N GLU A 334 4.84 -24.77 -11.29
CA GLU A 334 5.95 -25.03 -12.22
C GLU A 334 6.32 -23.76 -13.02
N TRP A 335 5.32 -23.04 -13.54
CA TRP A 335 5.52 -21.75 -14.23
C TRP A 335 6.20 -20.73 -13.32
N CYS A 336 5.82 -20.68 -12.04
CA CYS A 336 6.47 -19.81 -11.05
C CYS A 336 7.96 -20.13 -10.91
N ASP A 337 8.33 -21.40 -10.74
CA ASP A 337 9.74 -21.78 -10.57
C ASP A 337 10.55 -21.52 -11.85
N ARG A 338 10.01 -21.86 -13.02
CA ARG A 338 10.64 -21.58 -14.32
C ARG A 338 10.80 -20.08 -14.58
N GLY A 339 9.72 -19.32 -14.38
CA GLY A 339 9.69 -17.86 -14.59
C GLY A 339 10.62 -17.11 -13.65
N TYR A 340 10.75 -17.56 -12.39
CA TYR A 340 11.72 -16.99 -11.46
C TYR A 340 13.17 -17.17 -11.94
N ASN A 341 13.51 -18.39 -12.38
CA ASN A 341 14.84 -18.68 -12.89
C ASN A 341 15.15 -17.91 -14.19
N TYR A 342 14.15 -17.76 -15.06
CA TYR A 342 14.24 -16.90 -16.23
C TYR A 342 14.52 -15.44 -15.86
N LEU A 343 13.76 -14.86 -14.92
CA LEU A 343 13.98 -13.49 -14.45
C LEU A 343 15.36 -13.29 -13.84
N LYS A 344 15.91 -14.27 -13.11
CA LYS A 344 17.28 -14.20 -12.61
C LYS A 344 18.32 -14.12 -13.72
N LYS A 345 18.16 -14.93 -14.76
CA LYS A 345 19.05 -14.92 -15.94
C LYS A 345 18.98 -13.57 -16.66
N VAL A 346 17.76 -13.07 -16.90
CA VAL A 346 17.56 -11.75 -17.51
C VAL A 346 18.16 -10.65 -16.64
N ASP A 347 18.04 -10.75 -15.31
CA ASP A 347 18.61 -9.75 -14.41
C ASP A 347 20.14 -9.71 -14.45
N GLU A 348 20.79 -10.86 -14.55
CA GLU A 348 22.23 -10.96 -14.74
C GLU A 348 22.65 -10.33 -16.07
N GLU A 349 22.04 -10.74 -17.19
CA GLU A 349 22.37 -10.22 -18.53
C GLU A 349 22.23 -8.70 -18.63
N TYR A 350 21.11 -8.13 -18.16
CA TYR A 350 20.85 -6.70 -18.26
C TYR A 350 21.61 -5.87 -17.22
N SER A 351 21.86 -6.40 -16.01
CA SER A 351 22.66 -5.70 -15.01
C SER A 351 24.12 -5.60 -15.44
N ASP A 352 24.67 -6.67 -16.01
CA ASP A 352 26.02 -6.69 -16.58
C ASP A 352 26.13 -5.73 -17.76
N TRP A 353 25.17 -5.76 -18.69
CA TRP A 353 25.12 -4.84 -19.82
C TRP A 353 25.06 -3.37 -19.39
N LEU A 354 24.27 -3.05 -18.36
CA LEU A 354 24.14 -1.70 -17.81
C LEU A 354 25.28 -1.32 -16.84
N CYS A 355 26.15 -2.25 -16.48
CA CYS A 355 27.21 -2.09 -15.48
C CYS A 355 26.67 -1.62 -14.11
N ILE A 356 25.58 -2.24 -13.64
CA ILE A 356 24.93 -1.94 -12.36
C ILE A 356 24.79 -3.22 -11.51
N PRO A 357 24.54 -3.12 -10.20
CA PRO A 357 24.27 -4.29 -9.38
C PRO A 357 23.02 -5.05 -9.84
N ASN A 358 23.08 -6.38 -9.74
CA ASN A 358 21.91 -7.24 -9.81
C ASN A 358 20.89 -6.85 -8.74
N SER A 359 19.63 -7.08 -9.05
CA SER A 359 18.53 -6.82 -8.15
C SER A 359 18.57 -7.78 -6.96
N ILE A 360 18.52 -7.23 -5.74
CA ILE A 360 18.58 -8.00 -4.50
C ILE A 360 17.43 -9.00 -4.38
N LYS A 361 16.26 -8.62 -4.90
CA LYS A 361 15.01 -9.39 -5.02
C LYS A 361 14.26 -8.98 -6.31
N LEU A 362 13.48 -9.90 -6.88
CA LEU A 362 12.88 -9.77 -8.21
C LEU A 362 11.35 -9.88 -8.21
N THR A 363 10.78 -10.78 -7.41
CA THR A 363 9.39 -11.22 -7.53
C THR A 363 8.61 -11.00 -6.25
N THR A 364 7.30 -10.82 -6.37
CA THR A 364 6.40 -10.63 -5.23
C THR A 364 4.98 -11.12 -5.57
N VAL A 365 4.05 -11.03 -4.61
CA VAL A 365 2.61 -11.14 -4.85
C VAL A 365 1.90 -9.99 -4.12
N LYS A 366 1.34 -9.06 -4.88
CA LYS A 366 0.53 -7.94 -4.39
C LYS A 366 -0.96 -8.20 -4.67
N PRO A 367 -1.85 -7.99 -3.69
CA PRO A 367 -3.28 -7.94 -3.94
C PRO A 367 -3.70 -6.58 -4.52
N SER A 368 -3.66 -6.48 -5.84
CA SER A 368 -4.02 -5.23 -6.49
C SER A 368 -5.52 -5.06 -6.63
N GLY A 369 -6.14 -4.27 -5.75
CA GLY A 369 -7.59 -4.06 -5.76
C GLY A 369 -8.09 -3.25 -6.96
N THR A 370 -7.29 -2.30 -7.47
CA THR A 370 -7.69 -1.43 -8.59
C THR A 370 -7.14 -1.90 -9.92
N VAL A 371 -5.86 -2.31 -9.99
CA VAL A 371 -5.24 -2.68 -11.26
C VAL A 371 -5.80 -4.00 -11.77
N SER A 372 -6.15 -4.95 -10.89
CA SER A 372 -6.76 -6.23 -11.29
C SER A 372 -8.12 -6.08 -11.98
N LEU A 373 -8.78 -4.92 -11.83
CA LEU A 373 -10.06 -4.65 -12.46
C LEU A 373 -9.95 -4.41 -13.96
N LEU A 374 -8.80 -3.88 -14.41
CA LEU A 374 -8.56 -3.59 -15.82
C LEU A 374 -8.52 -4.87 -16.68
N PRO A 375 -7.77 -5.92 -16.32
CA PRO A 375 -7.85 -7.21 -16.99
C PRO A 375 -9.01 -8.08 -16.48
N GLY A 376 -9.80 -7.62 -15.50
CA GLY A 376 -10.95 -8.34 -14.94
C GLY A 376 -10.59 -9.64 -14.23
N VAL A 377 -9.57 -9.64 -13.37
CA VAL A 377 -9.08 -10.83 -12.65
C VAL A 377 -9.17 -10.64 -11.13
N SER A 378 -9.12 -11.75 -10.38
CA SER A 378 -9.02 -11.74 -8.91
C SER A 378 -7.74 -11.05 -8.40
N SER A 379 -7.80 -10.38 -7.26
CA SER A 379 -6.68 -9.58 -6.73
C SER A 379 -5.62 -10.44 -6.03
N GLY A 380 -4.40 -10.46 -6.56
CA GLY A 380 -3.30 -11.26 -6.01
C GLY A 380 -3.63 -12.75 -5.98
N ILE A 381 -3.54 -13.34 -4.79
CA ILE A 381 -3.85 -14.75 -4.48
C ILE A 381 -5.22 -14.97 -3.82
N HIS A 382 -6.05 -13.94 -3.74
CA HIS A 382 -7.34 -14.04 -3.06
C HIS A 382 -8.36 -14.79 -3.90
N TYR A 383 -9.25 -15.51 -3.22
CA TYR A 383 -10.40 -16.12 -3.85
C TYR A 383 -11.43 -15.05 -4.24
N PRO A 384 -12.14 -15.25 -5.37
CA PRO A 384 -13.23 -14.35 -5.76
C PRO A 384 -14.35 -14.35 -4.73
N HIS A 385 -15.19 -13.31 -4.75
CA HIS A 385 -16.33 -13.21 -3.83
C HIS A 385 -17.38 -14.29 -4.12
N SER A 386 -17.79 -14.41 -5.39
CA SER A 386 -18.73 -15.41 -5.89
C SER A 386 -18.59 -15.50 -7.41
N ARG A 387 -19.20 -16.53 -8.04
CA ARG A 387 -19.20 -16.64 -9.52
C ARG A 387 -19.95 -15.49 -10.19
N TYR A 388 -21.08 -15.09 -9.61
CA TYR A 388 -21.94 -14.02 -10.10
C TYR A 388 -22.19 -13.03 -8.95
N TYR A 389 -21.88 -11.76 -9.19
CA TYR A 389 -22.13 -10.69 -8.22
C TYR A 389 -22.39 -9.36 -8.90
N ILE A 390 -23.01 -8.45 -8.16
CA ILE A 390 -23.05 -7.03 -8.47
C ILE A 390 -21.84 -6.37 -7.83
N ARG A 391 -21.10 -5.60 -8.61
CA ARG A 391 -20.09 -4.68 -8.10
C ARG A 391 -20.62 -3.26 -8.13
N ARG A 392 -20.62 -2.59 -6.98
CA ARG A 392 -21.08 -1.20 -6.85
C ARG A 392 -19.91 -0.23 -6.88
N ILE A 393 -19.98 0.78 -7.75
CA ILE A 393 -19.00 1.87 -7.83
C ILE A 393 -19.70 3.19 -7.52
N ARG A 394 -19.11 3.96 -6.60
CA ARG A 394 -19.57 5.32 -6.28
C ARG A 394 -18.99 6.32 -7.27
N VAL A 395 -19.85 7.11 -7.88
CA VAL A 395 -19.49 8.12 -8.88
C VAL A 395 -20.03 9.47 -8.40
N SER A 396 -19.25 10.54 -8.56
CA SER A 396 -19.71 11.90 -8.24
C SER A 396 -20.94 12.25 -9.07
N LYS A 397 -21.96 12.89 -8.47
CA LYS A 397 -23.17 13.36 -9.16
C LYS A 397 -22.88 14.29 -10.35
N ASN A 398 -21.71 14.92 -10.35
CA ASN A 398 -21.27 15.83 -11.40
C ASN A 398 -20.40 15.16 -12.48
N SER A 399 -20.13 13.85 -12.38
CA SER A 399 -19.33 13.15 -13.38
C SER A 399 -20.10 12.99 -14.69
N ASP A 400 -19.41 13.21 -15.79
CA ASP A 400 -19.98 13.04 -17.12
C ASP A 400 -20.16 11.56 -17.53
N LEU A 401 -19.64 10.63 -16.72
CA LEU A 401 -19.83 9.18 -16.87
C LEU A 401 -21.26 8.73 -16.62
N ILE A 402 -22.04 9.48 -15.83
CA ILE A 402 -23.41 9.07 -15.43
C ILE A 402 -24.32 8.90 -16.65
N LYS A 403 -24.26 9.83 -17.61
CA LYS A 403 -25.12 9.80 -18.79
C LYS A 403 -24.82 8.59 -19.68
N PRO A 404 -23.55 8.34 -20.11
CA PRO A 404 -23.18 7.12 -20.83
C PRO A 404 -23.55 5.83 -20.10
N LEU A 405 -23.34 5.76 -18.78
CA LEU A 405 -23.67 4.56 -17.99
C LEU A 405 -25.19 4.29 -18.01
N ARG A 406 -26.01 5.33 -17.86
CA ARG A 406 -27.47 5.21 -17.93
C ARG A 406 -27.93 4.81 -19.33
N GLU A 407 -27.36 5.40 -20.39
CA GLU A 407 -27.68 5.06 -21.78
C GLU A 407 -27.28 3.63 -22.15
N ALA A 408 -26.19 3.13 -21.56
CA ALA A 408 -25.75 1.75 -21.67
C ALA A 408 -26.61 0.76 -20.87
N GLY A 409 -27.56 1.24 -20.05
CA GLY A 409 -28.53 0.41 -19.32
C GLY A 409 -28.10 -0.02 -17.93
N TYR A 410 -27.02 0.55 -17.37
CA TYR A 410 -26.60 0.26 -15.99
C TYR A 410 -27.62 0.82 -14.99
N HIS A 411 -27.87 0.07 -13.91
CA HIS A 411 -28.66 0.57 -12.80
C HIS A 411 -27.86 1.61 -12.02
N ILE A 412 -28.49 2.75 -11.74
CA ILE A 412 -27.90 3.86 -11.00
C ILE A 412 -28.91 4.31 -9.94
N GLU A 413 -28.47 4.38 -8.70
CA GLU A 413 -29.25 4.86 -7.56
C GLU A 413 -28.49 5.92 -6.76
N ASP A 414 -29.19 6.67 -5.91
CA ASP A 414 -28.56 7.63 -5.01
C ASP A 414 -27.69 6.90 -3.96
N ASP A 415 -26.51 7.46 -3.66
CA ASP A 415 -25.66 6.96 -2.59
C ASP A 415 -26.29 7.27 -1.22
N LYS A 416 -26.54 6.22 -0.44
CA LYS A 416 -27.17 6.30 0.89
C LYS A 416 -26.24 6.91 1.94
N TYR A 417 -24.94 6.89 1.69
CA TYR A 417 -23.91 7.32 2.64
C TYR A 417 -23.32 8.69 2.29
N SER A 418 -23.50 9.18 1.05
CA SER A 418 -22.99 10.48 0.61
C SER A 418 -23.96 11.20 -0.31
N LYS A 419 -24.30 12.44 0.03
CA LYS A 419 -25.27 13.26 -0.72
C LYS A 419 -24.81 13.62 -2.14
N ASN A 420 -23.50 13.63 -2.38
CA ASN A 420 -22.86 14.13 -3.60
C ASN A 420 -22.47 13.02 -4.59
N SER A 421 -22.87 11.78 -4.34
CA SER A 421 -22.55 10.62 -5.18
C SER A 421 -23.78 9.82 -5.57
N VAL A 422 -23.64 9.07 -6.64
CA VAL A 422 -24.54 7.99 -7.06
C VAL A 422 -23.79 6.67 -7.01
N VAL A 423 -24.53 5.58 -6.92
CA VAL A 423 -23.99 4.22 -6.97
C VAL A 423 -24.40 3.58 -8.28
N VAL A 424 -23.43 3.03 -9.00
CA VAL A 424 -23.64 2.33 -10.27
C VAL A 424 -23.38 0.85 -10.06
N GLU A 425 -24.31 0.01 -10.50
CA GLU A 425 -24.25 -1.44 -10.39
C GLU A 425 -23.71 -2.10 -11.66
N PHE A 426 -22.62 -2.86 -11.52
CA PHE A 426 -22.02 -3.63 -12.61
C PHE A 426 -22.23 -5.12 -12.35
N PRO A 427 -23.02 -5.84 -13.17
CA PRO A 427 -23.11 -7.29 -13.07
C PRO A 427 -21.81 -7.93 -13.56
N VAL A 428 -21.17 -8.73 -12.72
CA VAL A 428 -19.88 -9.39 -13.00
C VAL A 428 -20.06 -10.90 -12.98
N LYS A 429 -19.42 -11.57 -13.94
CA LYS A 429 -19.25 -13.02 -14.00
C LYS A 429 -17.77 -13.34 -13.98
N GLU A 430 -17.36 -14.18 -13.04
CA GLU A 430 -16.01 -14.74 -12.99
C GLU A 430 -15.93 -15.96 -13.92
N GLU A 431 -15.14 -15.85 -15.00
CA GLU A 431 -15.05 -16.89 -16.04
C GLU A 431 -14.38 -18.17 -15.52
N HIS A 432 -13.24 -18.05 -14.82
CA HIS A 432 -12.55 -19.21 -14.23
C HIS A 432 -12.77 -19.25 -12.72
N PHE A 433 -14.02 -19.53 -12.33
CA PHE A 433 -14.44 -19.69 -10.94
C PHE A 433 -14.60 -21.16 -10.56
N ASP A 434 -14.03 -21.56 -9.42
CA ASP A 434 -14.28 -22.83 -8.74
C ASP A 434 -15.06 -22.60 -7.43
N ARG A 435 -14.45 -21.87 -6.48
CA ARG A 435 -14.98 -21.60 -5.13
C ARG A 435 -14.77 -20.14 -4.72
N GLY A 436 -15.66 -19.64 -3.85
CA GLY A 436 -15.57 -18.29 -3.30
C GLY A 436 -14.81 -18.24 -1.97
N LYS A 437 -14.50 -17.03 -1.49
CA LYS A 437 -13.80 -16.83 -0.21
C LYS A 437 -14.48 -17.46 1.02
N GLU A 438 -15.79 -17.70 0.96
CA GLU A 438 -16.59 -18.32 2.03
C GLU A 438 -16.52 -19.86 2.01
N ASP A 439 -16.06 -20.45 0.89
CA ASP A 439 -16.04 -21.90 0.68
C ASP A 439 -14.64 -22.51 0.90
N VAL A 440 -13.70 -21.73 1.42
CA VAL A 440 -12.27 -22.07 1.47
C VAL A 440 -11.74 -21.89 2.88
N SER A 441 -11.15 -22.97 3.41
CA SER A 441 -10.62 -22.96 4.77
C SER A 441 -9.45 -21.99 4.96
N ILE A 442 -9.27 -21.56 6.21
CA ILE A 442 -8.09 -20.80 6.66
C ILE A 442 -6.76 -21.49 6.26
N TRP A 443 -6.73 -22.84 6.32
CA TRP A 443 -5.56 -23.66 6.00
C TRP A 443 -5.22 -23.69 4.51
N GLU A 444 -6.23 -23.79 3.64
CA GLU A 444 -6.01 -23.80 2.20
C GLU A 444 -5.46 -22.47 1.70
N GLN A 445 -5.97 -21.35 2.24
CA GLN A 445 -5.45 -20.02 1.94
C GLN A 445 -3.99 -19.86 2.38
N ALA A 446 -3.67 -20.29 3.61
CA ALA A 446 -2.31 -20.27 4.14
C ALA A 446 -1.34 -21.13 3.29
N GLU A 447 -1.76 -22.34 2.91
CA GLU A 447 -0.95 -23.25 2.08
C GLU A 447 -0.72 -22.70 0.67
N ASN A 448 -1.71 -22.05 0.07
CA ASN A 448 -1.52 -21.40 -1.23
C ASN A 448 -0.55 -20.23 -1.15
N ALA A 449 -0.61 -19.41 -0.10
CA ALA A 449 0.36 -18.36 0.16
C ALA A 449 1.78 -18.93 0.37
N ALA A 450 1.90 -19.99 1.18
CA ALA A 450 3.17 -20.66 1.46
C ALA A 450 3.78 -21.26 0.19
N ALA A 451 2.96 -21.88 -0.67
CA ALA A 451 3.41 -22.40 -1.96
C ALA A 451 3.94 -21.28 -2.86
N TYR A 452 3.26 -20.13 -2.93
CA TYR A 452 3.75 -18.99 -3.70
C TYR A 452 5.02 -18.36 -3.11
N GLN A 453 5.13 -18.30 -1.77
CA GLN A 453 6.33 -17.83 -1.09
C GLN A 453 7.52 -18.79 -1.32
N LYS A 454 7.23 -20.08 -1.51
CA LYS A 454 8.22 -21.12 -1.81
C LYS A 454 8.70 -21.08 -3.25
N TYR A 455 7.79 -21.00 -4.24
CA TYR A 455 8.15 -21.20 -5.65
C TYR A 455 8.34 -19.90 -6.44
N TRP A 456 7.58 -18.84 -6.11
CA TRP A 456 7.58 -17.59 -6.87
C TRP A 456 8.33 -16.46 -6.17
N SER A 457 7.86 -16.06 -4.99
CA SER A 457 8.22 -14.77 -4.39
C SER A 457 9.54 -14.86 -3.63
N ASP A 458 10.53 -14.05 -4.02
CA ASP A 458 11.74 -13.82 -3.23
C ASP A 458 11.65 -12.59 -2.32
N ASN A 459 10.73 -11.65 -2.60
CA ASN A 459 10.20 -10.72 -1.60
C ASN A 459 9.20 -11.46 -0.70
N GLN A 460 7.92 -11.07 -0.70
CA GLN A 460 6.87 -11.66 0.13
C GLN A 460 5.59 -11.96 -0.66
N VAL A 461 4.67 -12.67 -0.04
CA VAL A 461 3.30 -12.89 -0.55
C VAL A 461 2.34 -12.13 0.35
N SER A 462 1.76 -11.05 -0.16
CA SER A 462 0.72 -10.33 0.55
C SER A 462 -0.61 -11.06 0.40
N ILE A 463 -1.16 -11.47 1.54
CA ILE A 463 -2.43 -12.15 1.65
C ILE A 463 -3.14 -11.69 2.93
N THR A 464 -4.44 -11.52 2.82
CA THR A 464 -5.38 -11.46 3.94
C THR A 464 -6.17 -12.75 3.93
N ILE A 465 -5.91 -13.61 4.91
CA ILE A 465 -6.62 -14.88 5.08
C ILE A 465 -7.96 -14.58 5.74
N THR A 466 -9.05 -14.89 5.04
CA THR A 466 -10.39 -14.75 5.61
C THR A 466 -10.78 -16.00 6.39
N PHE A 467 -11.48 -15.83 7.52
CA PHE A 467 -11.91 -16.95 8.38
C PHE A 467 -13.35 -16.75 8.87
N THR A 468 -14.08 -17.84 9.07
CA THR A 468 -15.42 -17.81 9.70
C THR A 468 -15.30 -17.79 11.24
N PRO A 469 -16.37 -17.45 11.98
CA PRO A 469 -16.35 -17.54 13.44
C PRO A 469 -15.94 -18.91 13.98
N GLU A 470 -16.26 -19.99 13.27
CA GLU A 470 -15.91 -21.38 13.63
C GLU A 470 -14.44 -21.74 13.34
N GLU A 471 -13.73 -20.91 12.57
CA GLU A 471 -12.31 -21.07 12.27
C GLU A 471 -11.42 -20.15 13.12
N ALA A 472 -12.01 -19.26 13.92
CA ALA A 472 -11.28 -18.25 14.67
C ALA A 472 -10.31 -18.85 15.71
N ASP A 473 -10.67 -19.99 16.30
CA ASP A 473 -9.81 -20.74 17.24
C ASP A 473 -8.63 -21.45 16.57
N GLN A 474 -8.60 -21.52 15.23
CA GLN A 474 -7.53 -22.15 14.46
C GLN A 474 -6.39 -21.19 14.11
N ILE A 475 -6.55 -19.88 14.33
CA ILE A 475 -5.58 -18.84 13.95
C ILE A 475 -4.21 -19.12 14.56
N GLU A 476 -4.17 -19.44 15.86
CA GLU A 476 -2.94 -19.78 16.58
C GLU A 476 -2.18 -20.92 15.88
N HIS A 477 -2.86 -22.03 15.61
CA HIS A 477 -2.25 -23.20 14.98
C HIS A 477 -1.83 -22.95 13.53
N VAL A 478 -2.56 -22.11 12.78
CA VAL A 478 -2.13 -21.68 11.46
C VAL A 478 -0.82 -20.88 11.56
N LEU A 479 -0.71 -19.95 12.50
CA LEU A 479 0.53 -19.20 12.70
C LEU A 479 1.70 -20.12 13.04
N GLU A 480 1.52 -21.05 13.98
CA GLU A 480 2.53 -22.05 14.35
C GLU A 480 2.96 -22.95 13.18
N CYS A 481 2.02 -23.36 12.32
CA CYS A 481 2.30 -24.26 11.20
C CYS A 481 2.99 -23.58 10.00
N PHE A 482 2.90 -22.26 9.91
CA PHE A 482 3.37 -21.48 8.76
C PHE A 482 4.43 -20.42 9.10
N GLU A 483 4.83 -20.29 10.38
CA GLU A 483 5.83 -19.32 10.85
C GLU A 483 7.21 -19.48 10.19
N ASP A 484 7.53 -20.62 9.60
CA ASP A 484 8.78 -20.87 8.87
C ASP A 484 8.58 -21.08 7.36
N LYS A 485 7.36 -20.82 6.86
CA LYS A 485 7.00 -20.91 5.44
C LYS A 485 6.58 -19.57 4.85
N LEU A 486 6.11 -18.65 5.68
CA LEU A 486 5.67 -17.31 5.30
C LEU A 486 6.61 -16.24 5.85
N LYS A 487 6.54 -15.04 5.25
CA LYS A 487 7.27 -13.86 5.73
C LYS A 487 6.33 -12.83 6.33
N ALA A 488 5.11 -12.72 5.82
CA ALA A 488 4.03 -11.96 6.42
C ALA A 488 2.69 -12.66 6.20
N VAL A 489 1.72 -12.36 7.06
CA VAL A 489 0.32 -12.76 6.89
C VAL A 489 -0.59 -11.79 7.64
N SER A 490 -1.77 -11.53 7.09
CA SER A 490 -2.86 -10.85 7.81
C SER A 490 -4.11 -11.73 7.79
N PHE A 491 -5.03 -11.49 8.72
CA PHE A 491 -6.30 -12.21 8.79
C PHE A 491 -7.45 -11.22 8.86
N LEU A 492 -8.62 -11.63 8.39
CA LEU A 492 -9.82 -10.81 8.49
C LEU A 492 -11.06 -11.68 8.68
N PRO A 493 -11.89 -11.45 9.71
CA PRO A 493 -13.10 -12.22 9.89
C PRO A 493 -14.08 -11.96 8.74
N VAL A 494 -14.68 -13.03 8.21
CA VAL A 494 -15.83 -12.93 7.31
C VAL A 494 -17.02 -12.50 8.13
N LYS A 495 -17.49 -11.27 7.93
CA LYS A 495 -18.72 -10.75 8.55
C LYS A 495 -19.73 -10.44 7.46
N GLU A 496 -20.98 -10.84 7.66
CA GLU A 496 -22.08 -10.28 6.88
C GLU A 496 -22.13 -8.78 7.14
N HIS A 497 -22.03 -7.99 6.08
CA HIS A 497 -22.13 -6.55 6.22
C HIS A 497 -23.60 -6.12 6.30
N GLY A 498 -23.92 -5.29 7.28
CA GLY A 498 -25.22 -4.58 7.34
C GLY A 498 -25.31 -3.40 6.36
N TYR A 499 -24.47 -3.33 5.33
CA TYR A 499 -24.49 -2.24 4.37
C TYR A 499 -25.67 -2.40 3.41
N GLU A 500 -26.53 -1.37 3.35
CA GLU A 500 -27.63 -1.26 2.38
C GLU A 500 -27.10 -1.30 0.94
N GLN A 501 -25.96 -0.65 0.68
CA GLN A 501 -25.30 -0.63 -0.62
C GLN A 501 -23.91 -1.26 -0.54
N ALA A 502 -23.89 -2.57 -0.35
CA ALA A 502 -22.67 -3.35 -0.31
C ALA A 502 -21.86 -3.24 -1.61
N PRO A 503 -20.52 -3.02 -1.55
CA PRO A 503 -19.66 -2.96 -2.73
C PRO A 503 -19.72 -4.21 -3.61
N TYR A 504 -19.95 -5.37 -2.98
CA TYR A 504 -20.14 -6.66 -3.64
C TYR A 504 -21.44 -7.27 -3.12
N GLU A 505 -22.30 -7.74 -4.03
CA GLU A 505 -23.51 -8.48 -3.68
C GLU A 505 -23.59 -9.75 -4.52
N LYS A 506 -23.58 -10.92 -3.87
CA LYS A 506 -23.78 -12.21 -4.52
C LYS A 506 -25.18 -12.28 -5.15
N ILE A 507 -25.26 -12.68 -6.41
CA ILE A 507 -26.52 -12.84 -7.15
C ILE A 507 -26.62 -14.23 -7.80
N SER A 508 -27.84 -14.62 -8.19
CA SER A 508 -28.05 -15.84 -8.97
C SER A 508 -27.62 -15.65 -10.43
N LYS A 509 -27.44 -16.77 -11.13
CA LYS A 509 -27.13 -16.77 -12.57
C LYS A 509 -28.24 -16.09 -13.37
N GLU A 510 -29.49 -16.36 -13.02
CA GLU A 510 -30.68 -15.80 -13.70
C GLU A 510 -30.73 -14.27 -13.55
N LYS A 511 -30.46 -13.76 -12.34
CA LYS A 511 -30.37 -12.31 -12.08
C LYS A 511 -29.23 -11.68 -12.89
N TYR A 512 -28.07 -12.34 -12.96
CA TYR A 512 -26.95 -11.87 -13.79
C TYR A 512 -27.35 -11.80 -15.27
N GLU A 513 -27.94 -12.87 -15.81
CA GLU A 513 -28.36 -12.94 -17.21
C GLU A 513 -29.44 -11.90 -17.55
N GLU A 514 -30.39 -11.68 -16.63
CA GLU A 514 -31.40 -10.62 -16.75
C GLU A 514 -30.73 -9.24 -16.83
N MET A 515 -29.86 -8.90 -15.88
CA MET A 515 -29.15 -7.61 -15.85
C MET A 515 -28.29 -7.42 -17.11
N HIS A 516 -27.52 -8.44 -17.46
CA HIS A 516 -26.61 -8.41 -18.61
C HIS A 516 -27.36 -8.27 -19.95
N SER A 517 -28.52 -8.92 -20.10
CA SER A 517 -29.33 -8.84 -21.33
C SER A 517 -29.82 -7.42 -21.67
N ARG A 518 -29.90 -6.54 -20.67
CA ARG A 518 -30.33 -5.14 -20.82
C ARG A 518 -29.18 -4.20 -21.18
N LEU A 519 -27.93 -4.64 -21.01
CA LEU A 519 -26.75 -3.80 -21.22
C LEU A 519 -26.44 -3.64 -22.70
N LYS A 520 -26.06 -2.42 -23.07
CA LYS A 520 -25.55 -2.05 -24.39
C LYS A 520 -24.07 -1.68 -24.29
N PRO A 521 -23.30 -1.74 -25.40
CA PRO A 521 -21.92 -1.26 -25.40
C PRO A 521 -21.81 0.17 -24.86
N LEU A 522 -20.88 0.38 -23.94
CA LEU A 522 -20.65 1.69 -23.32
C LEU A 522 -19.97 2.63 -24.31
N ASN A 523 -20.58 3.79 -24.58
CA ASN A 523 -20.00 4.81 -25.43
C ASN A 523 -19.41 5.96 -24.60
N LEU A 524 -18.08 6.00 -24.50
CA LEU A 524 -17.33 7.03 -23.76
C LEU A 524 -16.76 8.14 -24.68
N SER A 525 -17.19 8.22 -25.95
CA SER A 525 -16.58 9.16 -26.90
C SER A 525 -16.79 10.63 -26.51
N SER A 526 -17.88 10.94 -25.82
CA SER A 526 -18.32 12.28 -25.44
C SER A 526 -17.92 12.71 -24.02
N THR A 527 -17.23 11.86 -23.24
CA THR A 527 -16.81 12.19 -21.88
C THR A 527 -15.52 13.01 -21.89
N ALA A 528 -15.56 14.14 -21.18
CA ALA A 528 -14.45 15.01 -20.83
C ALA A 528 -13.70 14.55 -19.57
N ASP A 529 -14.23 13.61 -18.76
CA ASP A 529 -13.52 12.84 -17.71
C ASP A 529 -12.49 11.88 -18.35
N ARG A 530 -11.65 12.41 -19.23
CA ARG A 530 -10.41 11.77 -19.66
C ARG A 530 -9.36 12.19 -18.65
N ALA A 531 -8.48 11.28 -18.25
CA ALA A 531 -7.24 11.69 -17.63
C ALA A 531 -6.61 12.71 -18.60
N ILE A 532 -6.50 13.97 -18.15
CA ILE A 532 -5.79 15.01 -18.89
C ILE A 532 -4.32 14.58 -18.84
N GLY A 533 -3.93 13.69 -19.74
CA GLY A 533 -2.55 13.59 -20.13
C GLY A 533 -2.21 14.93 -20.73
N GLU A 534 -1.15 15.57 -20.24
CA GLU A 534 -0.52 16.69 -20.93
C GLU A 534 -0.12 16.21 -22.32
N LYS A 535 -1.02 16.38 -23.28
CA LYS A 535 -0.70 16.46 -24.69
C LYS A 535 -0.40 17.92 -24.92
N TYR A 536 0.85 18.20 -25.29
CA TYR A 536 1.40 19.47 -25.79
C TYR A 536 2.14 20.34 -24.78
N CYS A 537 3.29 20.83 -25.25
CA CYS A 537 4.16 21.80 -24.61
C CYS A 537 3.39 23.08 -24.30
N ASP A 538 3.38 23.49 -23.03
CA ASP A 538 3.11 24.87 -22.63
C ASP A 538 4.29 25.76 -23.07
N SER A 539 4.28 26.14 -24.34
CA SER A 539 4.90 27.37 -24.81
C SER A 539 4.02 27.95 -25.90
N ASP A 540 3.55 29.18 -25.70
CA ASP A 540 2.71 29.91 -26.64
C ASP A 540 3.30 29.87 -28.07
N SER A 541 2.46 29.46 -29.02
CA SER A 541 2.68 29.34 -30.48
C SER A 541 3.14 27.97 -31.03
N CYS A 542 2.17 27.21 -31.54
CA CYS A 542 2.36 26.39 -32.74
C CYS A 542 1.03 26.34 -33.50
N GLU A 543 0.83 27.29 -34.40
CA GLU A 543 -0.14 27.15 -35.48
C GLU A 543 0.39 26.11 -36.47
N VAL A 544 -0.36 25.04 -36.70
CA VAL A 544 -0.10 24.12 -37.80
C VAL A 544 -1.04 24.52 -38.93
N ASN A 545 -0.50 25.20 -39.95
CA ASN A 545 -1.18 25.33 -41.23
C ASN A 545 -0.98 24.03 -42.04
N TYR A 546 -2.07 23.55 -42.63
CA TYR A 546 -2.12 22.36 -43.50
C TYR A 546 -1.24 22.49 -44.75
#